data_AF-A0A1S1MZB5-F1
#
_entry.id   AF-A0A1S1MZB5-F1
#
_cell.length_a   1.000
_cell.length_b   1.000
_cell.length_c   1.000
_cell.angle_alpha   90.00
_cell.angle_beta   90.00
_cell.angle_gamma   90.00
#
_symmetry.space_group_name_H-M   'P 1'
#
loop_
_entity.id
_entity.type
_entity.pdbx_description
1 polymer ?
#
loop_
_entity_poly.entity_id
_entity_poly.type
_entity_poly.pdbx_seq_one_letter_code
_entity_poly.pdbx_strand_id
1 'polypeptide(L)'
;MFIPVFAFYNIFVGLLVSGYSVVSQHISELALEAQFFAYSHRLADVLIGLSMCLFAIACLSIARAKFTFLTMFSFGITWIFAGIFILGSPLHDLYGLTTILIVVPVLFALEMREYYSSKNFQNFCVLITLIHIVFFWFFSYGFMPIEYKGVTQRIWVAITLVWYGLAAYQVVSVANKKINKGT
;
A
#
# COMPACT_ATOMS: atom_id res chain seq x y z
N MET A 1 13.62 -1.83 -3.15
CA MET A 1 12.16 -1.72 -3.31
C MET A 1 11.71 -0.54 -2.48
N PHE A 2 11.18 0.52 -3.09
CA PHE A 2 11.06 1.84 -2.47
C PHE A 2 9.64 2.21 -2.00
N ILE A 3 8.70 1.24 -2.00
CA ILE A 3 7.29 1.44 -1.60
C ILE A 3 7.17 2.24 -0.29
N PRO A 4 7.85 1.87 0.82
CA PRO A 4 7.68 2.60 2.07
C PRO A 4 8.23 4.02 1.99
N VAL A 5 9.31 4.26 1.23
CA VAL A 5 9.96 5.57 1.12
C VAL A 5 9.03 6.60 0.50
N PHE A 6 8.47 6.29 -0.68
CA PHE A 6 7.57 7.21 -1.39
C PHE A 6 6.24 7.39 -0.65
N ALA A 7 5.78 6.35 0.04
CA ALA A 7 4.52 6.45 0.75
C ALA A 7 4.64 7.18 2.09
N PHE A 8 5.78 7.08 2.80
CA PHE A 8 6.07 7.97 3.93
C PHE A 8 6.18 9.42 3.48
N TYR A 9 6.80 9.68 2.32
CA TYR A 9 6.76 11.01 1.72
C TYR A 9 5.32 11.53 1.60
N ASN A 10 4.40 10.73 1.05
CA ASN A 10 2.98 11.09 0.92
C ASN A 10 2.25 11.29 2.27
N ILE A 11 2.62 10.54 3.31
CA ILE A 11 2.06 10.74 4.65
C ILE A 11 2.45 12.11 5.23
N PHE A 12 3.70 12.53 5.04
CA PHE A 12 4.28 13.69 5.74
C PHE A 12 4.29 14.98 4.91
N VAL A 13 4.27 14.91 3.59
CA VAL A 13 4.37 16.10 2.73
C VAL A 13 3.26 17.13 3.02
N GLY A 14 2.07 16.68 3.44
CA GLY A 14 0.97 17.56 3.84
C GLY A 14 1.27 18.47 5.03
N LEU A 15 2.27 18.14 5.87
CA LEU A 15 2.72 19.03 6.97
C LEU A 15 3.35 20.33 6.47
N LEU A 16 3.78 20.36 5.20
CA LEU A 16 4.46 21.50 4.58
C LEU A 16 3.50 22.39 3.77
N VAL A 17 2.23 22.00 3.64
CA VAL A 17 1.26 22.69 2.78
C VAL A 17 0.38 23.62 3.62
N SER A 18 0.47 24.92 3.33
CA SER A 18 -0.34 25.93 4.00
C SER A 18 -1.82 25.76 3.66
N GLY A 19 -2.69 25.78 4.68
CA GLY A 19 -4.14 25.58 4.51
C GLY A 19 -4.57 24.12 4.47
N TYR A 20 -3.63 23.17 4.35
CA TYR A 20 -3.92 21.74 4.41
C TYR A 20 -3.89 21.23 5.86
N SER A 21 -4.94 20.53 6.27
CA SER A 21 -5.06 19.91 7.59
C SER A 21 -4.77 18.42 7.51
N VAL A 22 -3.60 17.99 7.99
CA VAL A 22 -3.24 16.56 8.12
C VAL A 22 -4.18 15.77 9.03
N VAL A 23 -4.95 16.46 9.87
CA VAL A 23 -5.88 15.83 10.82
C VAL A 23 -7.21 15.52 10.13
N SER A 24 -7.77 16.51 9.44
CA SER A 24 -9.12 16.47 8.90
C SER A 24 -9.19 16.23 7.39
N GLN A 25 -8.08 16.23 6.66
CA GLN A 25 -8.04 15.96 5.22
C GLN A 25 -7.31 14.65 4.88
N HIS A 26 -7.85 13.93 3.90
CA HIS A 26 -7.22 12.73 3.37
C HIS A 26 -5.92 13.05 2.62
N ILE A 27 -4.99 12.10 2.61
CA ILE A 27 -3.74 12.19 1.84
C ILE A 27 -4.05 12.48 0.37
N SER A 28 -5.05 11.79 -0.20
CA SER A 28 -5.48 11.96 -1.59
C SER A 28 -6.05 13.34 -1.91
N GLU A 29 -6.56 14.09 -0.92
CA GLU A 29 -7.00 15.47 -1.13
C GLU A 29 -5.82 16.40 -1.47
N LEU A 30 -4.59 16.03 -1.09
CA LEU A 30 -3.39 16.77 -1.45
C LEU A 30 -3.13 16.79 -2.97
N ALA A 31 -3.64 15.81 -3.70
CA ALA A 31 -3.56 15.75 -5.16
C ALA A 31 -4.40 16.84 -5.85
N LEU A 32 -5.31 17.49 -5.12
CA LEU A 32 -6.27 18.48 -5.62
C LEU A 32 -5.87 19.94 -5.32
N GLU A 33 -4.84 20.15 -4.49
CA GLU A 33 -4.34 21.48 -4.10
C GLU A 33 -3.41 22.11 -5.16
N ALA A 34 -3.08 23.40 -5.04
CA ALA A 34 -2.23 24.13 -6.00
C ALA A 34 -0.70 24.06 -5.71
N GLN A 35 0.11 24.13 -6.78
CA GLN A 35 1.59 24.12 -6.85
C GLN A 35 2.30 22.82 -6.41
N PHE A 36 3.63 22.79 -6.60
CA PHE A 36 4.61 21.69 -6.50
C PHE A 36 4.20 20.43 -5.70
N PHE A 37 3.62 20.58 -4.52
CA PHE A 37 3.23 19.46 -3.64
C PHE A 37 2.20 18.50 -4.25
N ALA A 38 1.25 19.00 -5.05
CA ALA A 38 0.30 18.14 -5.74
C ALA A 38 1.01 17.28 -6.81
N TYR A 39 1.95 17.86 -7.57
CA TYR A 39 2.72 17.12 -8.57
C TYR A 39 3.67 16.11 -7.94
N SER A 40 4.34 16.48 -6.84
CA SER A 40 5.26 15.59 -6.15
C SER A 40 4.53 14.44 -5.45
N HIS A 41 3.35 14.70 -4.87
CA HIS A 41 2.48 13.67 -4.32
C HIS A 41 2.04 12.66 -5.39
N ARG A 42 1.56 13.17 -6.53
CA ARG A 42 1.15 12.33 -7.67
C ARG A 42 2.30 11.54 -8.27
N LEU A 43 3.48 12.14 -8.36
CA LEU A 43 4.69 11.42 -8.80
C LEU A 43 5.04 10.30 -7.81
N ALA A 44 4.96 10.55 -6.50
CA ALA A 44 5.15 9.52 -5.50
C ALA A 44 4.12 8.40 -5.64
N ASP A 45 2.85 8.69 -5.94
CA ASP A 45 1.82 7.67 -6.20
C ASP A 45 2.20 6.75 -7.37
N VAL A 46 2.66 7.33 -8.49
CA VAL A 46 3.14 6.56 -9.64
C VAL A 46 4.33 5.66 -9.25
N LEU A 47 5.29 6.20 -8.50
CA LEU A 47 6.48 5.45 -8.07
C LEU A 47 6.15 4.33 -7.07
N ILE A 48 5.16 4.53 -6.20
CA ILE A 48 4.60 3.50 -5.32
C ILE A 48 3.98 2.39 -6.17
N GLY A 49 3.09 2.75 -7.09
CA GLY A 49 2.40 1.78 -7.94
C GLY A 49 3.35 0.98 -8.82
N LEU A 50 4.35 1.61 -9.45
CA LEU A 50 5.41 0.92 -10.19
C LEU A 50 6.19 -0.05 -9.30
N SER A 51 6.54 0.38 -8.08
CA SER A 51 7.25 -0.47 -7.11
C SER A 51 6.41 -1.67 -6.68
N MET A 52 5.08 -1.51 -6.55
CA MET A 52 4.15 -2.60 -6.25
C MET A 52 4.03 -3.59 -7.42
N CYS A 53 3.93 -3.10 -8.65
CA CYS A 53 3.90 -3.94 -9.84
C CYS A 53 5.19 -4.77 -9.97
N LEU A 54 6.35 -4.16 -9.77
CA LEU A 54 7.63 -4.87 -9.78
C LEU A 54 7.72 -5.92 -8.68
N PHE A 55 7.22 -5.62 -7.48
CA PHE A 55 7.15 -6.57 -6.37
C PHE A 55 6.25 -7.77 -6.68
N ALA A 56 5.08 -7.50 -7.25
CA ALA A 56 4.13 -8.53 -7.67
C ALA A 56 4.79 -9.48 -8.70
N ILE A 57 5.49 -8.92 -9.70
CA ILE A 57 6.23 -9.68 -10.70
C ILE A 57 7.33 -10.54 -10.04
N ALA A 58 8.06 -10.00 -9.07
CA ALA A 58 9.06 -10.76 -8.33
C ALA A 58 8.46 -11.96 -7.59
N CYS A 59 7.31 -11.77 -6.91
CA CYS A 59 6.59 -12.86 -6.25
C CYS A 59 6.14 -13.95 -7.24
N LEU A 60 5.62 -13.55 -8.40
CA LEU A 60 5.24 -14.48 -9.46
C LEU A 60 6.44 -15.28 -9.98
N SER A 61 7.57 -14.63 -10.19
CA SER A 61 8.79 -15.27 -10.70
C SER A 61 9.43 -16.23 -9.70
N ILE A 62 9.39 -15.90 -8.40
CA ILE A 62 10.06 -16.68 -7.35
C ILE A 62 9.23 -17.89 -6.92
N ALA A 63 7.91 -17.70 -6.76
CA ALA A 63 7.03 -18.66 -6.11
C ALA A 63 5.83 -19.08 -6.97
N ARG A 64 5.68 -18.54 -8.18
CA ARG A 64 4.47 -18.68 -8.98
C ARG A 64 3.21 -18.24 -8.21
N ALA A 65 3.35 -17.24 -7.34
CA ALA A 65 2.29 -16.68 -6.51
C ALA A 65 1.29 -15.88 -7.37
N LYS A 66 0.32 -16.56 -7.96
CA LYS A 66 -0.62 -15.99 -8.96
C LYS A 66 -1.60 -15.02 -8.33
N PHE A 67 -2.13 -15.34 -7.14
CA PHE A 67 -3.14 -14.51 -6.49
C PHE A 67 -2.51 -13.27 -5.85
N THR A 68 -1.33 -13.42 -5.26
CA THR A 68 -0.47 -12.34 -4.78
C THR A 68 -0.11 -11.41 -5.92
N PHE A 69 0.31 -11.96 -7.06
CA PHE A 69 0.57 -11.17 -8.26
C PHE A 69 -0.67 -10.40 -8.69
N LEU A 70 -1.79 -11.08 -8.91
CA LEU A 70 -3.01 -10.45 -9.41
C LEU A 70 -3.48 -9.31 -8.50
N THR A 71 -3.53 -9.55 -7.19
CA THR A 71 -4.02 -8.57 -6.22
C THR A 71 -3.07 -7.38 -6.07
N MET A 72 -1.77 -7.62 -5.87
CA MET A 72 -0.79 -6.54 -5.71
C MET A 72 -0.56 -5.75 -7.00
N PHE A 73 -0.53 -6.43 -8.15
CA PHE A 73 -0.35 -5.77 -9.44
C PHE A 73 -1.54 -4.87 -9.75
N SER A 74 -2.77 -5.38 -9.58
CA SER A 74 -3.99 -4.59 -9.80
C SER A 74 -4.07 -3.39 -8.87
N PHE A 75 -3.65 -3.55 -7.61
CA PHE A 75 -3.56 -2.43 -6.68
C PHE A 75 -2.47 -1.43 -7.09
N GLY A 76 -1.29 -1.89 -7.52
CA GLY A 76 -0.23 -1.04 -8.05
C GLY A 76 -0.66 -0.21 -9.27
N ILE A 77 -1.43 -0.82 -10.19
CA ILE A 77 -2.04 -0.09 -11.32
C ILE A 77 -2.99 1.00 -10.82
N THR A 78 -3.74 0.75 -9.75
CA THR A 78 -4.64 1.76 -9.15
C THR A 78 -3.86 2.98 -8.66
N TRP A 79 -2.70 2.78 -8.01
CA TRP A 79 -1.81 3.87 -7.59
C TRP A 79 -1.23 4.65 -8.77
N ILE A 80 -0.82 3.96 -9.84
CA ILE A 80 -0.36 4.62 -11.07
C ILE A 80 -1.47 5.49 -11.66
N PHE A 81 -2.69 4.96 -11.71
CA PHE A 81 -3.85 5.70 -12.23
C PHE A 81 -4.22 6.88 -11.32
N ALA A 82 -4.13 6.75 -10.00
CA ALA A 82 -4.36 7.85 -9.07
C ALA A 82 -3.35 9.00 -9.25
N GLY A 83 -2.09 8.68 -9.54
CA GLY A 83 -1.08 9.70 -9.84
C GLY A 83 -1.27 10.35 -11.23
N ILE A 84 -1.71 9.60 -12.24
CA ILE A 84 -1.90 10.11 -13.61
C ILE A 84 -3.22 10.87 -13.76
N PHE A 85 -4.31 10.31 -13.26
CA PHE A 85 -5.67 10.83 -13.38
C PHE A 85 -6.13 11.39 -12.05
N ILE A 86 -6.53 12.66 -12.06
CA ILE A 86 -7.01 13.34 -10.86
C ILE A 86 -8.37 12.74 -10.48
N LEU A 87 -8.39 12.02 -9.34
CA LEU A 87 -9.60 11.44 -8.78
C LEU A 87 -10.39 12.53 -8.03
N GLY A 88 -11.40 13.10 -8.68
CA GLY A 88 -12.24 14.15 -8.07
C GLY A 88 -13.32 13.64 -7.11
N SER A 89 -13.58 12.33 -7.08
CA SER A 89 -14.62 11.75 -6.21
C SER A 89 -14.03 11.34 -4.85
N PRO A 90 -14.63 11.73 -3.72
CA PRO A 90 -14.19 11.29 -2.39
C PRO A 90 -14.38 9.78 -2.15
N LEU A 91 -15.17 9.11 -3.00
CA LEU A 91 -15.42 7.67 -2.93
C LEU A 91 -14.41 6.84 -3.73
N HIS A 92 -13.33 7.43 -4.25
CA HIS A 92 -12.31 6.67 -4.99
C HIS A 92 -11.63 5.58 -4.14
N ASP A 93 -11.57 5.76 -2.82
CA ASP A 93 -11.09 4.74 -1.88
C ASP A 93 -12.05 3.53 -1.76
N LEU A 94 -13.34 3.72 -2.09
CA LEU A 94 -14.42 2.71 -2.04
C LEU A 94 -14.68 2.03 -3.39
N TYR A 95 -14.69 2.81 -4.48
CA TYR A 95 -14.85 2.29 -5.85
C TYR A 95 -13.53 1.82 -6.46
N GLY A 96 -12.40 2.23 -5.90
CA GLY A 96 -11.09 1.74 -6.30
C GLY A 96 -10.88 0.28 -5.87
N LEU A 97 -9.88 -0.37 -6.47
CA LEU A 97 -9.44 -1.71 -6.08
C LEU A 97 -8.77 -1.73 -4.69
N THR A 98 -8.97 -0.71 -3.86
CA THR A 98 -8.37 -0.55 -2.53
C THR A 98 -8.86 -1.60 -1.54
N THR A 99 -10.10 -2.08 -1.67
CA THR A 99 -10.64 -3.18 -0.85
C THR A 99 -9.90 -4.51 -1.05
N ILE A 100 -9.21 -4.69 -2.19
CA ILE A 100 -8.33 -5.85 -2.42
C ILE A 100 -7.22 -5.92 -1.37
N LEU A 101 -6.81 -4.79 -0.77
CA LEU A 101 -5.81 -4.79 0.31
C LEU A 101 -6.16 -5.73 1.44
N ILE A 102 -7.46 -5.95 1.74
CA ILE A 102 -7.91 -6.90 2.76
C ILE A 102 -7.26 -8.28 2.56
N VAL A 103 -7.26 -8.78 1.33
CA VAL A 103 -6.81 -10.14 1.03
C VAL A 103 -5.33 -10.23 0.68
N VAL A 104 -4.69 -9.11 0.33
CA VAL A 104 -3.29 -9.08 -0.14
C VAL A 104 -2.31 -9.72 0.87
N PRO A 105 -2.33 -9.38 2.18
CA PRO A 105 -1.41 -9.97 3.14
C PRO A 105 -1.55 -11.47 3.31
N VAL A 106 -2.79 -11.96 3.42
CA VAL A 106 -3.04 -13.39 3.61
C VAL A 106 -2.73 -14.20 2.35
N LEU A 107 -3.02 -13.69 1.15
CA LEU A 107 -2.66 -14.34 -0.11
C LEU A 107 -1.15 -14.44 -0.27
N PHE A 108 -0.44 -13.34 0.00
CA PHE A 108 1.02 -13.35 0.06
C PHE A 108 1.50 -14.43 1.03
N ALA A 109 0.92 -14.47 2.23
CA ALA A 109 1.35 -15.43 3.24
C ALA A 109 1.14 -16.88 2.82
N LEU A 110 0.02 -17.18 2.15
CA LEU A 110 -0.31 -18.52 1.70
C LEU A 110 0.60 -18.98 0.55
N GLU A 111 0.80 -18.14 -0.47
CA GLU A 111 1.56 -18.51 -1.67
C GLU A 111 3.08 -18.42 -1.46
N MET A 112 3.55 -17.59 -0.53
CA MET A 112 4.99 -17.39 -0.29
C MET A 112 5.52 -18.17 0.93
N ARG A 113 4.67 -18.92 1.67
CA ARG A 113 5.02 -19.61 2.93
C ARG A 113 6.21 -20.56 2.87
N GLU A 114 6.44 -21.18 1.71
CA GLU A 114 7.54 -22.15 1.52
C GLU A 114 8.88 -21.45 1.23
N TYR A 115 8.82 -20.17 0.89
CA TYR A 115 9.97 -19.37 0.51
C TYR A 115 10.52 -18.58 1.70
N TYR A 116 9.68 -18.20 2.67
CA TYR A 116 10.11 -17.55 3.91
C TYR A 116 9.72 -18.38 5.15
N SER A 117 10.65 -18.58 6.08
CA SER A 117 10.50 -19.54 7.18
C SER A 117 9.87 -18.96 8.47
N SER A 118 9.43 -17.71 8.48
CA SER A 118 8.98 -17.04 9.71
C SER A 118 7.49 -17.23 9.95
N LYS A 119 7.13 -18.07 10.92
CA LYS A 119 5.75 -18.22 11.40
C LYS A 119 5.19 -16.91 11.96
N ASN A 120 6.03 -16.13 12.63
CA ASN A 120 5.66 -14.81 13.14
C ASN A 120 5.28 -13.86 11.99
N PHE A 121 5.99 -13.92 10.86
CA PHE A 121 5.63 -13.11 9.70
C PHE A 121 4.31 -13.55 9.06
N GLN A 122 4.02 -14.86 9.01
CA GLN A 122 2.70 -15.34 8.58
C GLN A 122 1.58 -14.81 9.48
N ASN A 123 1.75 -14.90 10.81
CA ASN A 123 0.77 -14.38 11.77
C ASN A 123 0.61 -12.86 11.63
N PHE A 124 1.71 -12.15 11.36
CA PHE A 124 1.67 -10.72 11.08
C PHE A 124 0.87 -10.41 9.81
N CYS A 125 1.04 -11.16 8.71
CA CYS A 125 0.19 -11.00 7.53
C CYS A 125 -1.30 -11.17 7.85
N VAL A 126 -1.66 -12.20 8.63
CA VAL A 126 -3.05 -12.42 9.07
C VAL A 126 -3.56 -11.24 9.90
N LEU A 127 -2.75 -10.73 10.84
CA LEU A 127 -3.09 -9.56 11.65
C LEU A 127 -3.35 -8.34 10.77
N ILE A 128 -2.54 -8.08 9.75
CA ILE A 128 -2.72 -6.94 8.84
C ILE A 128 -4.03 -7.08 8.05
N THR A 129 -4.35 -8.28 7.54
CA THR A 129 -5.65 -8.56 6.93
C THR A 129 -6.81 -8.26 7.88
N LEU A 130 -6.72 -8.68 9.15
CA LEU A 130 -7.76 -8.38 10.15
C LEU A 130 -7.90 -6.87 10.42
N ILE A 131 -6.77 -6.15 10.51
CA ILE A 131 -6.78 -4.68 10.64
C ILE A 131 -7.48 -4.03 9.45
N HIS A 132 -7.21 -4.49 8.22
CA HIS A 132 -7.91 -4.00 7.03
C HIS A 132 -9.42 -4.27 7.08
N ILE A 133 -9.83 -5.47 7.50
CA ILE A 133 -11.26 -5.79 7.68
C ILE A 133 -11.91 -4.82 8.66
N VAL A 134 -11.32 -4.63 9.84
CA VAL A 134 -11.85 -3.71 10.86
C VAL A 134 -11.89 -2.28 10.34
N PHE A 135 -10.83 -1.84 9.66
CA PHE A 135 -10.76 -0.50 9.07
C PHE A 135 -11.89 -0.28 8.06
N PHE A 136 -12.02 -1.15 7.05
CA PHE A 136 -13.06 -1.00 6.03
C PHE A 136 -14.47 -1.15 6.60
N TRP A 137 -14.65 -1.98 7.63
CA TRP A 137 -15.92 -2.10 8.34
C TRP A 137 -16.29 -0.78 9.03
N PHE A 138 -15.39 -0.20 9.83
CA PHE A 138 -15.61 1.07 10.51
C PHE A 138 -15.81 2.22 9.52
N PHE A 139 -15.04 2.23 8.44
CA PHE A 139 -15.17 3.24 7.38
C PHE A 139 -16.53 3.17 6.70
N SER A 140 -16.98 1.96 6.32
CA SER A 140 -18.25 1.77 5.59
C SER A 140 -19.49 2.08 6.44
N TYR A 141 -19.42 1.86 7.75
CA TYR A 141 -20.52 2.16 8.68
C TYR A 141 -20.47 3.60 9.24
N GLY A 142 -19.50 4.42 8.83
CA GLY A 142 -19.38 5.80 9.31
C GLY A 142 -19.00 5.91 10.78
N PHE A 143 -18.37 4.88 11.36
CA PHE A 143 -17.90 4.90 12.75
C PHE A 143 -16.59 5.69 12.93
N MET A 144 -15.99 6.14 11.84
CA MET A 144 -14.81 7.01 11.88
C MET A 144 -15.24 8.47 11.99
N PRO A 145 -14.81 9.20 13.04
CA PRO A 145 -15.10 10.62 13.17
C PRO A 145 -14.57 11.40 11.96
N ILE A 146 -15.42 12.25 11.37
CA ILE A 146 -15.11 13.01 10.17
C ILE A 146 -13.95 13.98 10.40
N GLU A 147 -13.84 14.51 11.62
CA GLU A 147 -12.80 15.47 12.03
C GLU A 147 -11.40 14.83 12.03
N TYR A 148 -11.32 13.50 12.20
CA TYR A 148 -10.07 12.73 12.30
C TYR A 148 -9.85 11.79 11.10
N LYS A 149 -10.59 11.98 10.00
CA LYS A 149 -10.51 11.10 8.82
C LYS A 149 -9.11 11.06 8.21
N GLY A 150 -8.38 12.19 8.24
CA GLY A 150 -7.01 12.30 7.74
C GLY A 150 -6.00 11.52 8.59
N VAL A 151 -6.15 11.54 9.92
CA VAL A 151 -5.32 10.75 10.84
C VAL A 151 -5.59 9.26 10.66
N THR A 152 -6.86 8.87 10.61
CA THR A 152 -7.29 7.47 10.50
C THR A 152 -6.76 6.84 9.21
N GLN A 153 -6.85 7.55 8.08
CA GLN A 153 -6.28 7.09 6.81
C GLN A 153 -4.74 6.96 6.90
N ARG A 154 -4.02 7.93 7.47
CA ARG A 154 -2.56 7.88 7.60
C ARG A 154 -2.07 6.71 8.44
N ILE A 155 -2.73 6.43 9.57
CA ILE A 155 -2.40 5.29 10.42
C ILE A 155 -2.57 3.98 9.64
N TRP A 156 -3.72 3.83 8.96
CA TRP A 156 -3.99 2.65 8.15
C TRP A 156 -3.00 2.47 6.99
N VAL A 157 -2.69 3.55 6.27
CA VAL A 157 -1.66 3.55 5.23
C VAL A 157 -0.31 3.15 5.84
N ALA A 158 0.12 3.75 6.95
CA ALA A 158 1.39 3.43 7.61
C ALA A 158 1.51 1.95 7.98
N ILE A 159 0.46 1.36 8.56
CA ILE A 159 0.41 -0.08 8.87
C ILE A 159 0.59 -0.92 7.60
N THR A 160 -0.11 -0.55 6.52
CA THR A 160 -0.01 -1.22 5.22
C THR A 160 1.39 -1.12 4.62
N LEU A 161 2.05 0.03 4.76
CA LEU A 161 3.39 0.27 4.25
C LEU A 161 4.47 -0.50 5.00
N VAL A 162 4.37 -0.55 6.33
CA VAL A 162 5.25 -1.39 7.17
C VAL A 162 5.16 -2.84 6.70
N TRP A 163 3.95 -3.32 6.43
CA TRP A 163 3.75 -4.65 5.89
C TRP A 163 4.41 -4.84 4.51
N TYR A 164 4.19 -3.93 3.55
CA TYR A 164 4.84 -4.00 2.23
C TYR A 164 6.37 -3.97 2.32
N GLY A 165 6.94 -3.16 3.22
CA GLY A 165 8.38 -3.09 3.44
C GLY A 165 8.96 -4.39 3.99
N LEU A 166 8.27 -5.01 4.95
CA LEU A 166 8.68 -6.31 5.49
C LEU A 166 8.51 -7.43 4.46
N ALA A 167 7.41 -7.45 3.70
CA ALA A 167 7.19 -8.41 2.63
C ALA A 167 8.26 -8.30 1.53
N ALA A 168 8.61 -7.07 1.13
CA ALA A 168 9.72 -6.78 0.23
C ALA A 168 11.03 -7.41 0.71
N TYR A 169 11.36 -7.18 1.98
CA TYR A 169 12.58 -7.68 2.60
C TYR A 169 12.64 -9.20 2.57
N GLN A 170 11.53 -9.88 2.88
CA GLN A 170 11.45 -11.35 2.79
C GLN A 170 11.73 -11.83 1.36
N VAL A 171 11.13 -11.21 0.35
CA VAL A 171 11.32 -11.60 -1.05
C VAL A 171 12.74 -11.37 -1.54
N VAL A 172 13.36 -10.23 -1.21
CA VAL A 172 14.76 -9.95 -1.56
C VAL A 172 15.71 -10.94 -0.90
N SER A 173 15.48 -11.27 0.38
CA SER A 173 16.26 -12.29 1.11
C SER A 173 16.20 -13.65 0.42
N VAL A 174 15.02 -14.05 -0.07
CA VAL A 174 14.84 -15.30 -0.83
C VAL A 174 15.55 -15.24 -2.19
N ALA A 175 15.40 -14.14 -2.92
CA ALA A 175 16.02 -13.97 -4.24
C ALA A 175 17.55 -14.09 -4.15
N ASN A 176 18.16 -13.40 -3.17
CA ASN A 176 19.61 -13.45 -2.94
C ASN A 176 20.09 -14.86 -2.57
N LYS A 177 19.33 -15.59 -1.74
CA LYS A 177 19.65 -17.00 -1.41
C LYS A 177 19.59 -17.93 -2.62
N LYS A 178 18.66 -17.73 -3.56
CA LYS A 178 18.59 -18.54 -4.79
C LYS A 178 19.78 -18.27 -5.71
N ILE A 179 20.19 -17.01 -5.87
CA ILE A 179 21.36 -16.64 -6.68
C ILE A 179 22.62 -17.32 -6.14
N ASN A 180 22.87 -17.24 -4.83
CA ASN A 180 24.06 -17.83 -4.21
C ASN A 180 24.09 -19.37 -4.19
N LYS A 181 22.96 -20.04 -4.48
CA LYS A 181 22.89 -21.50 -4.61
C LYS A 181 23.01 -21.98 -6.08
N GLY A 182 22.86 -21.07 -7.03
CA GLY A 182 22.98 -21.33 -8.48
C GLY A 182 24.35 -20.96 -9.07
N THR A 183 25.26 -20.46 -8.23
CA THR A 183 26.71 -20.29 -8.47
C THR A 183 27.48 -21.34 -7.70
#